data_AF-A0A559QMU9-F1
#
_entry.id   AF-A0A559QMU9-F1
#
_cell.length_a   1.000
_cell.length_b   1.000
_cell.length_c   1.000
_cell.angle_alpha   90.00
_cell.angle_beta   90.00
_cell.angle_gamma   90.00
#
_symmetry.space_group_name_H-M   'P 1'
#
loop_
_entity.id
_entity.type
_entity.pdbx_description
1 polymer ?
#
loop_
_entity_poly.entity_id
_entity_poly.type
_entity_poly.pdbx_seq_one_letter_code
_entity_poly.pdbx_strand_id
1 'polypeptide(L)'
;MNMDGRVVLINEDINLAAIDLGLGQALVVRFPLEVMFDVGDLLQQLTTGYQEVRCVNVSKAQEITLQTLSGAMPMSVAILVVGCGQMHRLEDVA
;
A
#
# COMPACT_ATOMS: atom_id res chain seq x y z
N MET A 1 0.45 -2.86 17.92
CA MET A 1 1.08 -1.52 17.86
C MET A 1 0.42 -0.82 16.69
N ASN A 2 -0.18 0.34 16.91
CA ASN A 2 -0.81 1.10 15.85
C ASN A 2 0.25 2.02 15.24
N MET A 3 0.39 1.96 13.92
CA MET A 3 1.36 2.76 13.17
C MET A 3 0.63 3.74 12.26
N ASP A 4 1.33 4.81 11.95
CA ASP A 4 0.91 5.80 10.98
C ASP A 4 1.82 5.66 9.76
N GLY A 5 1.27 5.91 8.57
CA GLY A 5 2.06 5.83 7.36
C GLY A 5 1.44 6.57 6.18
N ARG A 6 2.25 6.82 5.16
CA ARG A 6 1.84 7.57 3.96
C ARG A 6 1.84 6.69 2.73
N VAL A 7 0.80 6.77 1.92
CA VAL A 7 0.78 6.10 0.61
C VAL A 7 1.87 6.68 -0.27
N VAL A 8 2.79 5.85 -0.78
CA VAL A 8 3.88 6.30 -1.66
C VAL A 8 3.83 5.69 -3.05
N LEU A 9 3.14 4.57 -3.21
CA LEU A 9 2.91 3.93 -4.50
C LEU A 9 1.58 3.20 -4.47
N ILE A 10 0.86 3.25 -5.59
CA ILE A 10 -0.41 2.56 -5.79
C ILE A 10 -0.29 1.80 -7.10
N ASN A 11 -0.72 0.55 -7.10
CA ASN A 11 -0.93 -0.26 -8.28
C ASN A 11 -2.41 -0.66 -8.32
N GLU A 12 -3.16 0.05 -9.15
CA GLU A 12 -4.61 -0.13 -9.30
C GLU A 12 -4.97 -1.43 -10.02
N ASP A 13 -4.09 -1.94 -10.89
CA ASP A 13 -4.33 -3.18 -11.67
C ASP A 13 -4.53 -4.39 -10.75
N ILE A 14 -3.83 -4.42 -9.62
CA ILE A 14 -3.88 -5.50 -8.63
C ILE A 14 -4.31 -5.04 -7.23
N ASN A 15 -4.75 -3.78 -7.10
CA ASN A 15 -5.20 -3.14 -5.86
C ASN A 15 -4.20 -3.25 -4.71
N LEU A 16 -2.93 -2.94 -4.98
CA LEU A 16 -1.87 -2.91 -3.97
C LEU A 16 -1.35 -1.50 -3.75
N ALA A 17 -1.00 -1.17 -2.51
CA ALA A 17 -0.33 0.08 -2.18
C ALA A 17 0.87 -0.17 -1.27
N ALA A 18 1.91 0.64 -1.46
CA ALA A 18 3.04 0.74 -0.54
C ALA A 18 2.83 1.92 0.39
N ILE A 19 2.95 1.66 1.69
CA ILE A 19 2.74 2.65 2.76
C ILE A 19 4.05 2.88 3.49
N ASP A 20 4.61 4.09 3.40
CA ASP A 20 5.80 4.51 4.13
C ASP A 20 5.51 4.63 5.63
N LEU A 21 6.25 3.89 6.45
CA LEU A 21 6.19 3.95 7.90
C LEU A 21 7.30 4.83 8.50
N GLY A 22 8.12 5.45 7.65
CA GLY A 22 9.35 6.14 8.04
C GLY A 22 10.54 5.19 8.21
N LEU A 23 11.72 5.77 8.47
CA LEU A 23 12.97 5.03 8.69
C LEU A 23 13.34 4.06 7.56
N GLY A 24 12.90 4.35 6.32
CA GLY A 24 13.12 3.48 5.16
C GLY A 24 12.33 2.17 5.19
N GLN A 25 11.31 2.07 6.04
CA GLN A 25 10.41 0.93 6.16
C GLN A 25 9.06 1.23 5.51
N ALA A 26 8.42 0.20 4.97
CA ALA A 26 7.11 0.29 4.38
C ALA A 26 6.27 -0.96 4.64
N LEU A 27 4.97 -0.83 4.47
CA LEU A 27 4.01 -1.93 4.41
C LEU A 27 3.44 -2.07 3.01
N VAL A 28 3.19 -3.32 2.61
CA VAL A 28 2.37 -3.61 1.43
C VAL A 28 0.98 -3.95 1.91
N VAL A 29 0.00 -3.21 1.41
CA VAL A 29 -1.41 -3.45 1.69
C VAL A 29 -2.15 -3.74 0.39
N ARG A 30 -3.14 -4.62 0.48
CA ARG A 30 -4.18 -4.76 -0.52
C ARG A 30 -5.40 -3.97 -0.08
N PHE A 31 -6.01 -3.28 -1.01
CA PHE A 31 -7.23 -2.51 -0.79
C PHE A 31 -8.38 -3.02 -1.68
N PRO A 32 -9.63 -2.80 -1.28
CA PRO A 32 -10.79 -3.14 -2.10
C PRO A 32 -11.03 -2.05 -3.16
N LEU A 33 -11.69 -2.40 -4.26
CA LEU A 33 -11.88 -1.52 -5.44
C LEU A 33 -12.64 -0.22 -5.13
N GLU A 34 -13.44 -0.21 -4.06
CA GLU A 34 -14.22 0.94 -3.64
C GLU A 34 -13.39 1.98 -2.87
N VAL A 35 -12.18 1.62 -2.43
CA VAL A 35 -11.28 2.52 -1.72
C VAL A 35 -10.44 3.28 -2.73
N MET A 36 -10.63 4.60 -2.76
CA MET A 36 -9.78 5.50 -3.53
C MET A 36 -8.61 5.96 -2.69
N PHE A 37 -7.39 5.61 -3.10
CA PHE A 37 -6.17 6.18 -2.54
C PHE A 37 -5.55 7.23 -3.46
N ASP A 38 -4.95 8.25 -2.85
CA ASP A 38 -4.03 9.15 -3.54
C ASP A 38 -2.63 8.98 -2.95
N VAL A 39 -1.60 9.13 -3.79
CA VAL A 39 -0.22 9.21 -3.31
C VAL A 39 -0.10 10.41 -2.37
N GLY A 40 0.42 10.17 -1.17
CA GLY A 40 0.54 11.15 -0.08
C GLY A 40 -0.54 11.02 1.00
N ASP A 41 -1.59 10.22 0.78
CA ASP A 41 -2.63 9.96 1.78
C ASP A 41 -2.02 9.46 3.11
N LEU A 42 -2.47 10.04 4.21
CA LEU A 42 -2.04 9.66 5.56
C LEU A 42 -3.01 8.63 6.14
N LEU A 43 -2.50 7.45 6.43
CA LEU A 43 -3.23 6.37 7.08
C LEU A 43 -2.78 6.24 8.54
N GLN A 44 -3.74 6.05 9.43
CA GLN A 44 -3.50 5.80 10.86
C GLN A 44 -4.11 4.48 11.29
N GLN A 45 -3.62 3.94 12.40
CA GLN A 45 -4.06 2.65 12.96
C GLN A 45 -3.71 1.44 12.08
N LEU A 46 -2.62 1.55 11.32
CA LEU A 46 -2.07 0.42 10.58
C LEU A 46 -1.48 -0.61 11.53
N THR A 47 -1.49 -1.87 11.09
CA THR A 47 -0.85 -3.00 11.78
C THR A 47 0.07 -3.75 10.81
N THR A 48 1.06 -4.48 11.33
CA THR A 48 1.93 -5.33 10.50
C THR A 48 1.40 -6.76 10.49
N GLY A 49 1.89 -7.58 9.55
CA GLY A 49 1.57 -9.00 9.45
C GLY A 49 0.51 -9.28 8.39
N TYR A 50 0.25 -10.56 8.14
CA TYR A 50 -0.77 -10.97 7.17
C TYR A 50 -2.15 -10.99 7.84
N GLN A 51 -2.88 -9.88 7.78
CA GLN A 51 -4.18 -9.73 8.44
C GLN A 51 -5.05 -8.65 7.82
N GLU A 52 -6.35 -8.72 8.10
CA GLU A 52 -7.26 -7.61 7.81
C GLU A 52 -7.12 -6.54 8.90
N VAL A 53 -7.08 -5.27 8.51
CA VAL A 53 -6.95 -4.13 9.41
C VAL A 53 -7.99 -3.07 9.08
N ARG A 54 -8.68 -2.56 10.10
CA ARG A 54 -9.45 -1.32 10.01
C ARG A 54 -8.53 -0.16 10.32
N CYS A 55 -8.43 0.78 9.41
CA CYS A 55 -7.58 1.96 9.55
C CYS A 55 -8.34 3.21 9.11
N VAL A 56 -7.76 4.37 9.40
CA VAL A 56 -8.36 5.67 9.06
C VAL A 56 -7.50 6.34 8.01
N ASN A 57 -8.07 6.66 6.84
CA ASN A 57 -7.48 7.61 5.91
C ASN A 57 -7.81 9.03 6.38
N VAL A 58 -6.86 9.63 7.08
CA VAL A 58 -7.00 10.96 7.69
C VAL A 58 -7.15 12.04 6.62
N SER A 59 -6.45 11.90 5.49
CA SER A 59 -6.53 12.85 4.38
C SER A 59 -7.94 12.98 3.81
N LYS A 60 -8.75 11.91 3.92
CA LYS A 60 -10.12 11.84 3.40
C LYS A 60 -11.20 11.73 4.47
N ALA A 61 -10.81 11.78 5.75
CA ALA A 61 -11.69 11.59 6.90
C ALA A 61 -12.57 10.31 6.79
N GLN A 62 -11.98 9.21 6.33
CA GLN A 62 -12.68 7.96 6.01
C GLN A 62 -12.09 6.77 6.77
N GLU A 63 -12.95 5.96 7.38
CA GLU A 63 -12.57 4.63 7.91
C GLU A 63 -12.63 3.61 6.77
N ILE A 64 -11.56 2.82 6.62
CA ILE A 64 -11.40 1.83 5.55
C ILE A 64 -10.90 0.51 6.12
N THR A 65 -11.23 -0.58 5.44
CA THR A 65 -10.71 -1.92 5.77
C THR A 65 -9.74 -2.34 4.68
N LEU A 66 -8.52 -2.71 5.07
CA LEU A 66 -7.44 -3.12 4.20
C LEU A 66 -6.94 -4.51 4.61
N GLN A 67 -6.21 -5.18 3.72
CA GLN A 67 -5.45 -6.37 4.07
C GLN A 67 -3.97 -6.04 4.06
N THR A 68 -3.31 -6.11 5.22
CA THR A 68 -1.85 -6.04 5.29
C THR A 68 -1.29 -7.37 4.80
N LEU A 69 -0.33 -7.34 3.88
CA LEU A 69 0.23 -8.54 3.27
C LEU A 69 1.61 -8.90 3.81
N SER A 70 2.16 -8.08 4.71
CA SER A 70 3.55 -8.18 5.13
C SER A 70 3.80 -7.65 6.53
N GLY A 71 4.95 -8.05 7.10
CA GLY A 71 5.60 -7.23 8.12
C GLY A 71 6.10 -5.90 7.54
N ALA A 72 6.59 -5.00 8.39
CA ALA A 72 7.38 -3.87 7.92
C ALA A 72 8.60 -4.40 7.16
N MET A 73 8.84 -3.86 5.96
CA MET A 73 9.93 -4.28 5.09
C MET A 73 10.66 -3.06 4.55
N PRO A 74 11.88 -3.21 3.99
CA PRO A 74 12.56 -2.10 3.34
C PRO A 74 11.70 -1.49 2.21
N MET A 75 11.68 -0.16 2.14
CA MET A 75 10.92 0.62 1.16
C MET A 75 11.14 0.13 -0.28
N SER A 76 12.40 -0.16 -0.64
CA SER A 76 12.75 -0.66 -1.98
C SER A 76 12.07 -1.98 -2.33
N VAL A 77 11.89 -2.87 -1.35
CA VAL A 77 11.21 -4.15 -1.54
C VAL A 77 9.70 -3.93 -1.69
N ALA A 78 9.11 -3.07 -0.87
CA ALA A 78 7.69 -2.74 -0.98
C ALA A 78 7.35 -2.12 -2.34
N ILE A 79 8.17 -1.19 -2.82
CA ILE A 79 8.04 -0.58 -4.16
C ILE A 79 8.15 -1.65 -5.26
N LEU A 80 9.11 -2.57 -5.15
CA LEU A 80 9.26 -3.66 -6.12
C LEU A 80 8.01 -4.55 -6.15
N VAL A 81 7.48 -4.96 -4.99
CA VAL A 81 6.29 -5.82 -4.89
C VAL A 81 5.06 -5.13 -5.48
N VAL A 82 4.83 -3.86 -5.12
CA VAL A 82 3.67 -3.11 -5.60
C VAL A 82 3.82 -2.75 -7.09
N GLY A 83 5.03 -2.45 -7.56
CA GLY A 83 5.32 -2.17 -8.97
C GLY A 83 5.34 -3.41 -9.87
N CYS A 84 5.56 -4.61 -9.31
CA CYS A 84 5.52 -5.88 -10.05
C CYS A 84 4.08 -6.16 -10.53
N GLY A 85 3.83 -5.85 -11.79
CA GLY A 85 2.54 -5.92 -12.46
C GLY A 85 2.47 -4.97 -13.64
N GLN A 86 3.24 -3.87 -13.58
CA GLN A 86 3.44 -2.92 -14.67
C GLN A 86 4.59 -3.29 -15.63
N MET A 87 5.09 -4.53 -15.59
CA MET A 87 6.02 -5.00 -16.63
C MET A 87 5.24 -5.05 -17.95
N HIS A 88 5.36 -3.97 -18.72
CA HIS A 88 4.89 -3.88 -20.09
C HIS A 88 5.21 -5.18 -20.82
N ARG A 89 4.17 -5.77 -21.44
CA ARG A 89 4.33 -6.79 -22.47
C ARG A 89 5.43 -6.34 -23.43
N LEU A 90 6.58 -7.00 -23.38
CA LEU A 90 7.63 -6.94 -24.39
C LEU A 90 7.16 -7.71 -25.65
N GLU A 91 5.95 -7.46 -26.14
CA GLU A 91 5.36 -8.20 -27.28
C GLU A 91 5.00 -7.33 -28.49
N ASP A 92 5.34 -6.05 -28.52
CA ASP A 92 5.10 -5.18 -29.69
C ASP A 92 6.41 -4.67 -30.32
N VAL A 93 7.36 -5.57 -30.55
CA VAL A 93 8.46 -5.34 -31.51
C VAL A 93 8.57 -6.58 -32.40
N ALA A 94 7.68 -6.65 -33.40
CA ALA A 94 7.78 -7.56 -34.54
C ALA A 94 7.62 -6.76 -35.83
#